data_AF-A0A2D7C4T8-F1
#
_entry.id   AF-A0A2D7C4T8-F1
#
_cell.length_a   1.000
_cell.length_b   1.000
_cell.length_c   1.000
_cell.angle_alpha   90.00
_cell.angle_beta   90.00
_cell.angle_gamma   90.00
#
_symmetry.space_group_name_H-M   'P 1'
#
loop_
_entity.id
_entity.type
_entity.pdbx_description
1 polymer ?
#
loop_
_entity_poly.entity_id
_entity_poly.type
_entity_poly.pdbx_seq_one_letter_code
_entity_poly.pdbx_strand_id
1 'polypeptide(L)'
;MCLISSCSNNPFVDGRRNAGSTESIGPSNLDRVAICYNYRFTEPEKVVLLATSECEKTNRKPIFEKNEAYGCSIINPSRAYFRCIEK
;
A
#
# COMPACT_ATOMS: atom_id res chain seq x y z
N MET A 1 -19.07 -5.92 22.80
CA MET A 1 -18.67 -4.84 21.87
C MET A 1 -17.85 -5.43 20.73
N CYS A 2 -18.49 -5.75 19.59
CA CYS A 2 -17.76 -5.92 18.33
C CYS A 2 -17.61 -4.54 17.70
N LEU A 3 -16.40 -3.98 17.74
CA LEU A 3 -16.09 -2.75 17.02
C LEU A 3 -16.22 -3.04 15.54
N ILE A 4 -17.28 -2.47 14.98
CA ILE A 4 -17.65 -2.39 13.58
C ILE A 4 -16.37 -2.32 12.74
N SER A 5 -16.07 -3.42 12.05
CA SER A 5 -15.06 -3.46 11.01
C SER A 5 -15.45 -2.40 10.00
N SER A 6 -14.74 -1.26 10.00
CA SER A 6 -14.81 -0.28 8.94
C SER A 6 -14.54 -1.05 7.65
N CYS A 7 -15.56 -1.24 6.82
CA CYS A 7 -15.43 -1.66 5.43
C CYS A 7 -14.65 -0.54 4.71
N SER A 8 -13.34 -0.52 4.91
CA SER A 8 -12.52 0.63 4.58
C SER A 8 -12.31 0.69 3.07
N ASN A 9 -13.03 1.61 2.42
CA ASN A 9 -12.64 2.21 1.14
C ASN A 9 -11.32 3.00 1.25
N ASN A 10 -10.67 2.98 2.42
CA ASN A 10 -9.38 3.62 2.64
C ASN A 10 -8.27 2.82 1.96
N PRO A 11 -7.25 3.53 1.42
CA PRO A 11 -6.09 2.88 0.85
C PRO A 11 -5.35 2.07 1.90
N PHE A 12 -4.85 0.90 1.51
CA PHE A 12 -4.08 0.01 2.39
C PHE A 12 -2.87 -0.58 1.66
N VAL A 13 -1.81 -0.86 2.40
CA VAL A 13 -0.61 -1.51 1.86
C VAL A 13 -0.92 -2.98 1.55
N ASP A 14 -0.74 -3.39 0.31
CA ASP A 14 -0.91 -4.74 -0.21
C ASP A 14 0.30 -5.62 0.16
N GLY A 15 0.60 -5.67 1.44
CA GLY A 15 1.68 -6.48 2.01
C GLY A 15 1.16 -7.17 3.25
N ARG A 16 0.96 -8.49 3.19
CA ARG A 16 0.75 -9.27 4.41
C ARG A 16 2.11 -9.40 5.09
N ARG A 17 2.29 -8.75 6.23
CA ARG A 17 3.32 -9.18 7.19
C ARG A 17 2.86 -10.52 7.77
N ASN A 18 3.65 -11.57 7.64
CA ASN A 18 3.40 -12.77 8.44
C ASN A 18 3.59 -12.39 9.90
N ALA A 19 2.59 -12.66 10.75
CA ALA A 19 2.74 -12.52 12.19
C ALA A 19 3.84 -13.50 12.65
N GLY A 20 5.04 -12.99 12.92
CA GLY A 20 6.20 -13.78 13.35
C GLY A 20 7.33 -13.96 12.33
N SER A 21 7.25 -13.39 11.12
CA SER A 21 8.39 -13.35 10.18
C SER A 21 8.60 -11.94 9.63
N THR A 22 9.87 -11.55 9.45
CA THR A 22 10.27 -10.29 8.79
C THR A 22 10.15 -10.34 7.27
N GLU A 23 9.81 -11.51 6.71
CA GLU A 23 9.65 -11.68 5.28
C GLU A 23 8.27 -11.19 4.82
N SER A 24 8.27 -10.20 3.93
CA SER A 24 7.08 -9.77 3.22
C SER A 24 6.68 -10.84 2.23
N ILE A 25 5.47 -11.41 2.38
CA ILE A 25 4.88 -12.28 1.36
C ILE A 25 3.80 -11.48 0.63
N GLY A 26 4.10 -11.14 -0.63
CA GLY A 26 3.26 -10.33 -1.50
C GLY A 26 4.08 -9.58 -2.54
N PRO A 27 3.45 -8.85 -3.48
CA PRO A 27 4.18 -8.00 -4.41
C PRO A 27 4.83 -6.79 -3.72
N SER A 28 4.38 -6.46 -2.49
CA SER A 28 5.07 -5.55 -1.60
C SER A 28 6.28 -6.23 -0.95
N ASN A 29 7.49 -5.77 -1.23
CA ASN A 29 8.75 -6.22 -0.64
C ASN A 29 9.49 -5.03 0.00
N LEU A 30 10.61 -5.25 0.67
CA LEU A 30 11.40 -4.17 1.29
C LEU A 30 11.77 -3.03 0.32
N ASP A 31 11.88 -3.34 -0.97
CA ASP A 31 12.21 -2.37 -2.02
C ASP A 31 10.99 -1.81 -2.76
N ARG A 32 9.80 -2.39 -2.56
CA ARG A 32 8.59 -2.00 -3.29
C ARG A 32 7.36 -2.05 -2.39
N VAL A 33 6.65 -0.94 -2.26
CA VAL A 33 5.37 -0.84 -1.55
C VAL A 33 4.25 -0.87 -2.58
N ALA A 34 3.35 -1.84 -2.50
CA ALA A 34 2.11 -1.83 -3.27
C ALA A 34 0.97 -1.33 -2.37
N ILE A 35 0.12 -0.45 -2.90
CA ILE A 35 -1.00 0.15 -2.17
C ILE A 35 -2.27 -0.11 -2.96
N CYS A 36 -3.21 -0.83 -2.36
CA CYS A 36 -4.57 -0.96 -2.87
C CYS A 36 -5.37 0.29 -2.49
N TYR A 37 -6.09 0.87 -3.44
CA TYR A 37 -6.93 2.04 -3.23
C TYR A 37 -8.13 2.05 -4.17
N ASN A 38 -9.13 2.86 -3.84
CA ASN A 38 -10.25 3.12 -4.73
C ASN A 38 -10.04 4.47 -5.44
N TYR A 39 -9.76 4.44 -6.75
CA TYR A 39 -9.52 5.65 -7.53
C TYR A 39 -10.69 6.66 -7.55
N ARG A 40 -11.91 6.22 -7.22
CA ARG A 40 -13.10 7.09 -7.17
C ARG A 40 -13.25 7.84 -5.84
N PHE A 41 -12.71 7.28 -4.76
CA PHE A 41 -12.93 7.80 -3.39
C PHE A 41 -11.64 8.18 -2.67
N THR A 42 -10.49 7.69 -3.14
CA THR A 42 -9.18 7.96 -2.54
C THR A 42 -8.45 9.04 -3.32
N GLU A 43 -8.05 10.10 -2.62
CA GLU A 43 -7.17 11.13 -3.17
C GLU A 43 -5.76 10.57 -3.39
N PRO A 44 -5.09 10.91 -4.51
CA PRO A 44 -3.76 10.39 -4.83
C PRO A 44 -2.73 10.76 -3.76
N GLU A 45 -2.87 11.91 -3.10
CA GLU A 45 -2.00 12.34 -2.01
C GLU A 45 -2.01 11.35 -0.85
N LYS A 46 -3.17 10.80 -0.47
CA LYS A 46 -3.26 9.79 0.60
C LYS A 46 -2.51 8.51 0.25
N VAL A 47 -2.51 8.13 -1.03
CA VAL A 47 -1.75 6.96 -1.52
C VAL A 47 -0.24 7.24 -1.41
N VAL A 48 0.21 8.43 -1.82
CA VAL A 48 1.63 8.82 -1.73
C VAL A 48 2.07 8.94 -0.27
N LEU A 49 1.28 9.56 0.60
CA LEU A 49 1.57 9.68 2.03
C LEU A 49 1.74 8.31 2.69
N LEU A 50 0.87 7.36 2.34
CA LEU A 50 0.97 5.99 2.84
C LEU A 50 2.25 5.30 2.31
N ALA A 51 2.61 5.50 1.04
CA ALA A 51 3.86 4.99 0.48
C ALA A 51 5.10 5.62 1.17
N THR A 52 5.06 6.92 1.44
CA THR A 52 6.12 7.65 2.15
C THR A 52 6.30 7.08 3.54
N SER A 53 5.20 6.94 4.29
CA SER A 53 5.23 6.38 5.65
C SER A 53 5.84 4.97 5.68
N GLU A 54 5.59 4.14 4.68
CA GLU A 54 6.21 2.81 4.60
C GLU A 54 7.69 2.86 4.21
N CYS A 55 8.08 3.64 3.20
CA CYS A 55 9.50 3.75 2.80
C CYS A 55 10.37 4.42 3.86
N GLU A 56 9.83 5.39 4.62
CA GLU A 56 10.55 6.10 5.67
C GLU A 56 10.96 5.20 6.84
N LYS A 57 10.25 4.10 7.09
CA LYS A 57 10.67 3.06 8.06
C LYS A 57 12.05 2.47 7.74
N THR A 58 12.50 2.62 6.50
CA THR A 58 13.81 2.17 6.01
C THR A 58 14.74 3.32 5.59
N ASN A 59 14.43 4.57 5.97
CA ASN A 59 15.14 5.79 5.53
C ASN A 59 15.16 6.00 4.00
N ARG A 60 14.14 5.49 3.29
CA ARG A 60 14.01 5.60 1.83
C ARG A 60 12.88 6.55 1.44
N LYS A 61 12.87 7.01 0.18
CA LYS A 61 11.78 7.78 -0.42
C LYS A 61 11.00 6.93 -1.44
N PRO A 62 9.67 7.06 -1.51
CA PRO A 62 8.87 6.37 -2.52
C PRO A 62 9.00 7.04 -3.88
N ILE A 63 9.16 6.25 -4.93
CA ILE A 63 9.03 6.66 -6.33
C ILE A 63 7.90 5.85 -6.96
N PHE A 64 6.92 6.54 -7.54
CA PHE A 64 5.85 5.88 -8.27
C PHE A 64 6.43 5.09 -9.45
N GLU A 65 6.14 3.80 -9.51
CA GLU A 65 6.64 2.90 -10.56
C GLU A 65 5.55 2.65 -11.60
N LYS A 66 4.38 2.21 -11.15
CA LYS A 66 3.22 1.94 -12.01
C LYS A 66 1.94 1.83 -11.20
N ASN A 67 0.80 1.91 -11.88
CA ASN A 67 -0.49 1.51 -11.34
C ASN A 67 -1.11 0.38 -12.16
N GLU A 68 -1.97 -0.39 -11.52
CA GLU A 68 -2.67 -1.53 -12.10
C GLU A 68 -4.14 -1.45 -11.68
N ALA A 69 -5.05 -1.56 -12.64
CA ALA A 69 -6.47 -1.67 -12.36
C ALA A 69 -6.81 -3.15 -12.12
N TYR A 70 -7.75 -3.40 -11.20
CA TYR A 70 -8.23 -4.74 -10.82
C TYR A 70 -7.18 -5.64 -10.15
N GLY A 71 -6.08 -5.07 -9.63
CA GLY A 71 -5.05 -5.82 -8.91
C GLY A 71 -5.42 -6.20 -7.47
N CYS A 72 -6.48 -5.61 -6.92
CA CYS A 72 -6.86 -5.67 -5.51
C CYS A 72 -8.34 -6.07 -5.33
N SER A 73 -8.91 -5.90 -4.11
CA SER A 73 -10.31 -6.25 -3.83
C SER A 73 -11.31 -5.37 -4.59
N ILE A 74 -12.55 -5.83 -4.71
CA ILE A 74 -13.65 -5.10 -5.39
C ILE A 74 -13.84 -3.68 -4.81
N ILE A 75 -13.60 -3.52 -3.51
CA ILE A 75 -13.77 -2.24 -2.79
C ILE A 75 -12.63 -1.27 -3.13
N ASN A 76 -11.41 -1.76 -3.32
CA ASN A 76 -10.22 -0.98 -3.65
C ASN A 76 -9.57 -1.57 -4.90
N PRO A 77 -10.17 -1.41 -6.09
CA PRO A 77 -9.78 -2.19 -7.26
C PRO A 77 -8.42 -1.78 -7.83
N SER A 78 -7.93 -0.58 -7.53
CA SER A 78 -6.68 -0.06 -8.08
C SER A 78 -5.51 -0.40 -7.16
N ARG A 79 -4.38 -0.77 -7.75
CA ARG A 79 -3.11 -0.98 -7.06
C ARG A 79 -2.07 -0.01 -7.59
N ALA A 80 -1.43 0.76 -6.72
CA ALA A 80 -0.28 1.58 -7.05
C ALA A 80 0.99 0.94 -6.50
N TYR A 81 2.05 0.90 -7.30
CA TYR A 81 3.35 0.39 -6.90
C TYR A 81 4.33 1.54 -6.75
N PHE A 82 5.01 1.57 -5.62
CA PHE A 82 6.05 2.54 -5.29
C PHE A 82 7.34 1.79 -4.99
N ARG A 83 8.44 2.24 -5.58
CA ARG A 83 9.78 1.74 -5.25
C ARG A 83 10.38 2.60 -4.16
N CYS A 84 10.87 1.99 -3.09
CA CYS A 84 11.61 2.71 -2.05
C CYS A 84 13.07 2.81 -2.47
N ILE A 85 13.56 4.02 -2.72
CA ILE A 85 14.96 4.29 -3.07
C ILE A 85 15.65 5.11 -1.98
N GLU A 86 16.97 5.06 -1.92
CA GLU A 86 17.75 5.90 -1.01
C GLU A 86 17.50 7.40 -1.31
N LYS A 87 17.55 8.22 -0.26
CA LYS A 87 17.25 9.65 -0.36
C LYS A 87 18.32 10.40 -1.14
#